data_AF-A0AAU4N3Q5-F1
#
_entry.id   AF-A0AAU4N3Q5-F1
#
_cell.length_a   1.000
_cell.length_b   1.000
_cell.length_c   1.000
_cell.angle_alpha   90.00
_cell.angle_beta   90.00
_cell.angle_gamma   90.00
#
_symmetry.space_group_name_H-M   'P 1'
#
loop_
_entity.id
_entity.type
_entity.pdbx_description
1 polymer ?
#
loop_
_entity_poly.entity_id
_entity_poly.type
_entity_poly.pdbx_seq_one_letter_code
_entity_poly.pdbx_strand_id
1 'polypeptide(L)'
;MIERVRVGALVAAVLLLAVTAAGCGSGSGEGDGKTDGKNGARPSADAPAASDPGRAGLPASLTGQRPDWKRCKAPKQADGSAAQAPGGEWKCATLKAPLDYRKPAGATIGIAVIRSEAKHSSRRIGSLLFNFGGPGGSGVAALPKAAAGFGTLHERYDLVGFDPRGVAESSAVICRDSKQAEAAFRMDSTPDTAAEEKAFIADSTAFGAGCAKRSGTVLPHVGTANAARDMDLIRQVLGDDKLHYLGFSYGTELGGIYAHLFPSRVGRLVLDAVVDPAADYVGHARNQTLGFQRALDNYFTSRGTGTKEGTARVVRLLAELDREPLPTDKGRTLTEGLALTGIILPLYSEEQWPSLTQALNDAESGDGTRLLALAESYNGRDGDGSYTAQDHAQRAISCADTTGRATAAEVRSRHLAEFTAVSPVFGPYLAWDLAGWCADWPVAGESETPEVAAKGAAPILVVGTTGDPATPYEGAQRMADELGAGVGVLVTNKGEGHGAYGNGACVTDTIDAYLLEGTVPANGKTCS
;
A
#
# COMPACT_ATOMS: atom_id res chain seq x y z
N MET A 1 -18.26 30.21 31.38
CA MET A 1 -18.75 29.20 30.41
C MET A 1 -17.57 28.76 29.58
N ILE A 2 -17.48 27.46 29.22
CA ILE A 2 -16.34 26.89 28.48
C ILE A 2 -16.93 26.21 27.24
N GLU A 3 -16.58 26.68 26.06
CA GLU A 3 -16.96 26.02 24.81
C GLU A 3 -16.08 24.79 24.59
N ARG A 4 -16.73 23.65 24.33
CA ARG A 4 -16.06 22.40 23.96
C ARG A 4 -16.05 22.29 22.45
N VAL A 5 -14.98 22.77 21.81
CA VAL A 5 -14.71 22.48 20.40
C VAL A 5 -14.55 20.97 20.24
N ARG A 6 -15.24 20.39 19.25
CA ARG A 6 -15.28 18.94 19.02
C ARG A 6 -14.07 18.47 18.24
N VAL A 7 -13.05 17.95 18.93
CA VAL A 7 -12.02 17.12 18.29
C VAL A 7 -12.63 15.75 18.00
N GLY A 8 -12.83 15.41 16.73
CA GLY A 8 -13.62 14.23 16.33
C GLY A 8 -13.64 13.94 14.84
N ALA A 9 -12.47 13.96 14.19
CA ALA A 9 -12.26 13.55 12.79
C ALA A 9 -10.82 13.06 12.49
N LEU A 10 -9.85 13.53 13.27
CA LEU A 10 -8.38 13.47 13.12
C LEU A 10 -7.69 12.08 13.08
N VAL A 11 -8.40 10.97 12.88
CA VAL A 11 -7.82 9.62 13.12
C VAL A 11 -7.68 8.75 11.87
N ALA A 12 -8.49 8.94 10.82
CA ALA A 12 -8.36 8.14 9.60
C ALA A 12 -7.09 8.50 8.80
N ALA A 13 -6.92 9.79 8.46
CA ALA A 13 -5.77 10.28 7.71
C ALA A 13 -4.44 9.98 8.42
N VAL A 14 -4.33 10.27 9.73
CA VAL A 14 -3.10 10.13 10.54
C VAL A 14 -2.51 8.70 10.57
N LEU A 15 -3.25 7.69 10.12
CA LEU A 15 -2.80 6.29 10.12
C LEU A 15 -2.68 5.65 8.73
N LEU A 16 -3.16 6.32 7.69
CA LEU A 16 -2.63 6.15 6.33
C LEU A 16 -1.19 6.70 6.26
N LEU A 17 -0.89 7.74 7.06
CA LEU A 17 0.43 8.39 7.17
C LEU A 17 1.57 7.55 7.82
N ALA A 18 1.36 6.25 8.05
CA ALA A 18 2.40 5.32 8.50
C ALA A 18 2.59 4.12 7.55
N VAL A 19 1.86 4.08 6.42
CA VAL A 19 1.72 2.88 5.59
C VAL A 19 1.81 3.25 4.10
N THR A 20 2.65 2.51 3.36
CA THR A 20 3.06 2.76 1.95
C THR A 20 4.14 3.87 1.82
N ALA A 21 5.01 3.87 0.81
CA ALA A 21 4.94 3.17 -0.47
C ALA A 21 6.31 2.68 -0.99
N ALA A 22 6.26 1.79 -1.99
CA ALA A 22 7.20 1.75 -3.11
C ALA A 22 6.44 1.32 -4.39
N GLY A 23 7.07 1.36 -5.57
CA GLY A 23 6.43 1.06 -6.87
C GLY A 23 6.36 -0.44 -7.24
N CYS A 24 6.21 -0.85 -8.51
CA CYS A 24 6.39 -0.17 -9.81
C CYS A 24 5.53 -0.87 -10.95
N GLY A 25 5.24 -0.31 -12.17
CA GLY A 25 4.19 -0.89 -13.10
C GLY A 25 3.88 -0.43 -14.59
N SER A 26 4.45 -0.89 -15.76
CA SER A 26 3.94 -0.71 -17.20
C SER A 26 4.93 -1.02 -18.39
N GLY A 27 4.48 -1.71 -19.46
CA GLY A 27 4.85 -1.52 -20.90
C GLY A 27 5.47 -2.71 -21.68
N SER A 28 5.43 -2.79 -23.04
CA SER A 28 4.77 -1.95 -24.07
C SER A 28 4.94 -2.44 -25.55
N GLY A 29 4.08 -1.95 -26.47
CA GLY A 29 4.40 -1.65 -27.88
C GLY A 29 4.09 -2.70 -28.99
N GLU A 30 3.98 -2.36 -30.29
CA GLU A 30 3.71 -1.06 -30.97
C GLU A 30 3.39 -1.31 -32.47
N GLY A 31 2.69 -0.41 -33.20
CA GLY A 31 2.59 -0.48 -34.67
C GLY A 31 1.34 0.13 -35.33
N ASP A 32 1.55 1.10 -36.23
CA ASP A 32 0.50 1.84 -36.97
C ASP A 32 0.04 1.14 -38.27
N GLY A 33 -1.23 1.28 -38.66
CA GLY A 33 -1.74 0.71 -39.92
C GLY A 33 -3.21 1.02 -40.24
N LYS A 34 -3.46 1.81 -41.30
CA LYS A 34 -4.81 2.32 -41.66
C LYS A 34 -5.29 1.85 -43.03
N THR A 35 -6.29 0.97 -43.06
CA THR A 35 -7.03 0.58 -44.29
C THR A 35 -8.49 0.21 -44.01
N ASP A 36 -9.43 0.71 -44.81
CA ASP A 36 -10.85 0.33 -44.77
C ASP A 36 -11.12 -1.07 -45.36
N GLY A 37 -11.99 -1.87 -44.73
CA GLY A 37 -12.31 -3.23 -45.21
C GLY A 37 -13.60 -3.84 -44.63
N LYS A 38 -14.60 -4.10 -45.49
CA LYS A 38 -15.95 -4.59 -45.12
C LYS A 38 -16.01 -6.05 -44.64
N ASN A 39 -16.99 -6.30 -43.75
CA ASN A 39 -17.80 -7.53 -43.58
C ASN A 39 -17.12 -8.92 -43.52
N GLY A 40 -17.31 -9.63 -42.40
CA GLY A 40 -16.99 -11.07 -42.31
C GLY A 40 -17.46 -11.76 -41.04
N ALA A 41 -18.77 -11.90 -40.81
CA ALA A 41 -19.29 -12.62 -39.64
C ALA A 41 -19.09 -14.15 -39.78
N ARG A 42 -18.53 -14.78 -38.73
CA ARG A 42 -18.54 -16.24 -38.51
C ARG A 42 -18.70 -16.54 -37.01
N PRO A 43 -19.39 -17.63 -36.63
CA PRO A 43 -19.64 -17.94 -35.23
C PRO A 43 -18.42 -18.61 -34.58
N SER A 44 -18.09 -18.19 -33.36
CA SER A 44 -17.26 -18.99 -32.45
C SER A 44 -18.08 -20.19 -31.96
N ALA A 45 -17.47 -21.38 -31.96
CA ALA A 45 -18.04 -22.55 -31.30
C ALA A 45 -17.61 -22.59 -29.82
N ASP A 46 -18.50 -23.05 -28.95
CA ASP A 46 -18.20 -23.20 -27.51
C ASP A 46 -17.07 -24.20 -27.28
N ALA A 47 -15.95 -23.72 -26.73
CA ALA A 47 -14.93 -24.60 -26.16
C ALA A 47 -15.38 -25.05 -24.76
N PRO A 48 -15.25 -26.34 -24.39
CA PRO A 48 -15.58 -26.79 -23.04
C PRO A 48 -14.70 -26.10 -22.00
N ALA A 49 -15.32 -25.59 -20.93
CA ALA A 49 -14.58 -24.96 -19.83
C ALA A 49 -13.57 -25.95 -19.22
N ALA A 50 -12.29 -25.59 -19.24
CA ALA A 50 -11.25 -26.35 -18.57
C ALA A 50 -11.52 -26.42 -17.06
N SER A 51 -11.31 -27.59 -16.46
CA SER A 51 -11.59 -27.81 -15.05
C SER A 51 -10.53 -27.14 -14.15
N ASP A 52 -10.91 -26.02 -13.54
CA ASP A 52 -10.12 -25.31 -12.51
C ASP A 52 -9.57 -26.26 -11.41
N PRO A 53 -8.24 -26.35 -11.23
CA PRO A 53 -7.61 -27.12 -10.15
C PRO A 53 -7.94 -26.60 -8.73
N GLY A 54 -8.38 -25.35 -8.59
CA GLY A 54 -8.72 -24.71 -7.32
C GLY A 54 -9.96 -25.29 -6.60
N ARG A 55 -10.73 -26.16 -7.25
CA ARG A 55 -11.96 -26.76 -6.68
C ARG A 55 -11.75 -27.70 -5.47
N ALA A 56 -10.52 -28.05 -5.12
CA ALA A 56 -10.22 -28.76 -3.88
C ALA A 56 -10.29 -27.79 -2.67
N GLY A 57 -11.50 -27.62 -2.11
CA GLY A 57 -11.73 -26.77 -0.95
C GLY A 57 -10.84 -27.10 0.25
N LEU A 58 -10.49 -26.07 1.03
CA LEU A 58 -9.57 -26.19 2.16
C LEU A 58 -10.03 -27.24 3.19
N PRO A 59 -9.11 -27.98 3.83
CA PRO A 59 -9.44 -28.94 4.88
C PRO A 59 -10.30 -28.33 5.99
N ALA A 60 -11.31 -29.08 6.45
CA ALA A 60 -12.21 -28.66 7.52
C ALA A 60 -11.50 -28.33 8.85
N SER A 61 -10.27 -28.83 9.05
CA SER A 61 -9.38 -28.49 10.16
C SER A 61 -8.83 -27.05 10.11
N LEU A 62 -8.89 -26.38 8.96
CA LEU A 62 -8.52 -24.98 8.78
C LEU A 62 -9.78 -24.11 8.74
N THR A 63 -10.79 -24.47 7.94
CA THR A 63 -12.00 -23.63 7.76
C THR A 63 -12.93 -23.67 8.98
N GLY A 64 -12.99 -24.81 9.68
CA GLY A 64 -13.74 -24.98 10.94
C GLY A 64 -12.93 -24.69 12.20
N GLN A 65 -11.75 -24.07 12.11
CA GLN A 65 -10.93 -23.78 13.29
C GLN A 65 -11.63 -22.76 14.21
N ARG A 66 -11.48 -22.92 15.52
CA ARG A 66 -12.03 -21.98 16.52
C ARG A 66 -10.87 -21.17 17.13
N PRO A 67 -10.73 -19.87 16.82
CA PRO A 67 -9.59 -19.10 17.29
C PRO A 67 -9.65 -18.86 18.80
N ASP A 68 -8.50 -19.00 19.46
CA ASP A 68 -8.34 -18.77 20.89
C ASP A 68 -8.14 -17.26 21.17
N TRP A 69 -9.25 -16.52 21.05
CA TRP A 69 -9.33 -15.07 21.16
C TRP A 69 -8.93 -14.57 22.56
N LYS A 70 -7.77 -13.93 22.66
CA LYS A 70 -7.19 -13.42 23.91
C LYS A 70 -7.14 -11.90 23.91
N ARG A 71 -6.93 -11.26 25.08
CA ARG A 71 -6.49 -9.87 25.12
C ARG A 71 -5.21 -9.74 24.29
N CYS A 72 -5.17 -8.74 23.41
CA CYS A 72 -3.98 -8.42 22.64
C CYS A 72 -2.80 -8.10 23.55
N LYS A 73 -1.59 -8.38 23.05
CA LYS A 73 -0.35 -7.84 23.61
C LYS A 73 -0.06 -6.49 22.95
N ALA A 74 0.97 -5.80 23.43
CA ALA A 74 1.66 -4.84 22.57
C ALA A 74 2.16 -5.57 21.30
N PRO A 75 1.98 -5.00 20.09
CA PRO A 75 2.67 -5.47 18.90
C PRO A 75 4.19 -5.49 19.11
N LYS A 76 4.90 -6.47 18.54
CA LYS A 76 6.37 -6.42 18.52
C LYS A 76 6.83 -5.54 17.37
N GLN A 77 7.53 -4.44 17.68
CA GLN A 77 8.19 -3.54 16.72
C GLN A 77 7.24 -3.03 15.61
N ALA A 78 6.31 -2.15 15.99
CA ALA A 78 5.33 -1.55 15.08
C ALA A 78 5.32 -0.01 15.20
N ASP A 79 5.69 0.63 14.09
CA ASP A 79 5.41 2.02 13.72
C ASP A 79 5.74 3.07 14.79
N GLY A 80 7.05 3.34 14.96
CA GLY A 80 7.62 4.61 15.43
C GLY A 80 7.29 5.04 16.85
N SER A 81 6.77 4.12 17.69
CA SER A 81 6.14 4.48 18.95
C SER A 81 6.25 3.36 19.99
N ALA A 82 6.28 3.74 21.27
CA ALA A 82 6.33 2.78 22.37
C ALA A 82 5.08 1.90 22.37
N ALA A 83 5.20 0.69 21.80
CA ALA A 83 4.08 -0.19 21.50
C ALA A 83 3.29 -0.53 22.77
N GLN A 84 2.08 0.02 22.85
CA GLN A 84 1.13 -0.30 23.92
C GLN A 84 0.19 -1.42 23.47
N ALA A 85 -0.27 -2.22 24.43
CA ALA A 85 -1.38 -3.14 24.15
C ALA A 85 -2.65 -2.29 23.90
N PRO A 86 -3.45 -2.61 22.88
CA PRO A 86 -4.69 -1.88 22.62
C PRO A 86 -5.73 -2.14 23.72
N GLY A 87 -6.82 -1.38 23.69
CA GLY A 87 -7.88 -1.42 24.70
C GLY A 87 -8.47 -2.80 24.97
N GLY A 88 -9.05 -2.98 26.16
CA GLY A 88 -9.53 -4.28 26.65
C GLY A 88 -10.64 -4.91 25.81
N GLU A 89 -11.32 -4.14 24.97
CA GLU A 89 -12.25 -4.56 23.93
C GLU A 89 -11.58 -5.44 22.85
N TRP A 90 -10.34 -5.11 22.45
CA TRP A 90 -9.64 -5.81 21.37
C TRP A 90 -9.22 -7.22 21.76
N LYS A 91 -9.55 -8.17 20.88
CA LYS A 91 -9.13 -9.56 20.96
C LYS A 91 -8.17 -9.87 19.82
N CYS A 92 -7.10 -10.59 20.12
CA CYS A 92 -6.14 -11.09 19.15
C CYS A 92 -6.15 -12.62 19.13
N ALA A 93 -5.94 -13.19 17.96
CA ALA A 93 -5.75 -14.63 17.75
C ALA A 93 -4.77 -14.87 16.58
N THR A 94 -4.42 -16.15 16.37
CA THR A 94 -3.63 -16.58 15.21
C THR A 94 -4.38 -17.71 14.52
N LEU A 95 -4.72 -17.52 13.25
CA LEU A 95 -5.33 -18.55 12.40
C LEU A 95 -4.23 -19.40 11.75
N LYS A 96 -4.52 -20.67 11.48
CA LYS A 96 -3.68 -21.51 10.62
C LYS A 96 -4.18 -21.45 9.19
N ALA A 97 -3.34 -21.01 8.27
CA ALA A 97 -3.56 -21.07 6.83
C ALA A 97 -2.55 -22.03 6.17
N PRO A 98 -2.79 -22.55 4.95
CA PRO A 98 -1.76 -23.25 4.19
C PRO A 98 -0.57 -22.33 3.92
N LEU A 99 0.66 -22.83 4.07
CA LEU A 99 1.85 -22.13 3.61
C LEU A 99 1.82 -22.02 2.07
N ASP A 100 1.69 -23.17 1.40
CA ASP A 100 1.49 -23.29 -0.05
C ASP A 100 0.02 -23.71 -0.32
N TYR A 101 -0.79 -22.81 -0.91
CA TYR A 101 -2.19 -23.10 -1.23
C TYR A 101 -2.38 -24.22 -2.25
N ARG A 102 -1.36 -24.59 -3.03
CA ARG A 102 -1.37 -25.75 -3.94
C ARG A 102 -1.21 -27.07 -3.18
N LYS A 103 -0.90 -27.02 -1.88
CA LYS A 103 -0.74 -28.16 -0.96
C LYS A 103 -1.55 -27.90 0.32
N PRO A 104 -2.88 -27.76 0.24
CA PRO A 104 -3.71 -27.20 1.32
C PRO A 104 -3.79 -28.08 2.59
N ALA A 105 -3.34 -29.34 2.53
CA ALA A 105 -3.18 -30.24 3.67
C ALA A 105 -1.72 -30.39 4.15
N GLY A 106 -0.80 -29.54 3.67
CA GLY A 106 0.62 -29.55 3.99
C GLY A 106 1.00 -28.70 5.21
N ALA A 107 2.17 -28.06 5.14
CA ALA A 107 2.64 -27.14 6.16
C ALA A 107 1.72 -25.90 6.26
N THR A 108 1.55 -25.38 7.48
CA THR A 108 0.70 -24.21 7.76
C THR A 108 1.52 -23.00 8.21
N ILE A 109 1.15 -21.81 7.74
CA ILE A 109 1.57 -20.53 8.28
C ILE A 109 0.57 -20.04 9.34
N GLY A 110 1.05 -19.24 10.30
CA GLY A 110 0.19 -18.51 11.24
C GLY A 110 -0.17 -17.14 10.68
N ILE A 111 -1.46 -16.80 10.64
CA ILE A 111 -1.97 -15.47 10.27
C ILE A 111 -2.51 -14.78 11.51
N ALA A 112 -1.90 -13.68 11.93
CA ALA A 112 -2.32 -12.88 13.08
C ALA A 112 -3.56 -12.05 12.73
N VAL A 113 -4.58 -12.10 13.59
CA VAL A 113 -5.84 -11.38 13.43
C VAL A 113 -6.21 -10.65 14.72
N ILE A 114 -6.82 -9.48 14.58
CA ILE A 114 -7.34 -8.64 15.65
C ILE A 114 -8.83 -8.36 15.41
N ARG A 115 -9.64 -8.32 16.47
CA ARG A 115 -11.08 -8.02 16.41
C ARG A 115 -11.53 -7.12 17.56
N SER A 116 -12.40 -6.16 17.26
CA SER A 116 -13.31 -5.54 18.23
C SER A 116 -14.75 -5.83 17.79
N GLU A 117 -15.58 -6.36 18.69
CA GLU A 117 -16.93 -6.82 18.36
C GLU A 117 -17.92 -5.66 18.22
N ALA A 118 -18.95 -5.82 17.37
CA ALA A 118 -19.92 -4.78 17.07
C ALA A 118 -20.66 -4.29 18.34
N LYS A 119 -20.72 -2.97 18.56
CA LYS A 119 -21.34 -2.35 19.76
C LYS A 119 -22.82 -2.73 19.93
N HIS A 120 -23.52 -3.02 18.84
CA HIS A 120 -24.89 -3.53 18.84
C HIS A 120 -24.99 -4.92 18.21
N SER A 121 -24.58 -5.95 18.97
CA SER A 121 -24.64 -7.37 18.56
C SER A 121 -26.01 -7.80 18.01
N SER A 122 -27.12 -7.32 18.58
CA SER A 122 -28.49 -7.59 18.10
C SER A 122 -28.82 -7.01 16.72
N ARG A 123 -27.94 -6.16 16.17
CA ARG A 123 -28.02 -5.58 14.82
C ARG A 123 -26.80 -5.92 13.95
N ARG A 124 -25.88 -6.80 14.40
CA ARG A 124 -24.64 -7.14 13.69
C ARG A 124 -24.90 -7.50 12.22
N ILE A 125 -24.14 -6.91 11.31
CA ILE A 125 -24.17 -7.22 9.86
C ILE A 125 -23.20 -8.37 9.56
N GLY A 126 -21.96 -8.25 10.03
CA GLY A 126 -20.87 -9.18 9.75
C GLY A 126 -19.59 -8.71 10.46
N SER A 127 -18.45 -9.27 10.06
CA SER A 127 -17.14 -8.65 10.28
C SER A 127 -16.80 -7.74 9.09
N LEU A 128 -16.30 -6.54 9.36
CA LEU A 128 -15.66 -5.70 8.35
C LEU A 128 -14.15 -5.88 8.46
N LEU A 129 -13.55 -6.47 7.43
CA LEU A 129 -12.10 -6.71 7.36
C LEU A 129 -11.39 -5.48 6.80
N PHE A 130 -10.32 -5.05 7.44
CA PHE A 130 -9.53 -3.88 7.06
C PHE A 130 -8.14 -4.31 6.57
N ASN A 131 -7.64 -3.60 5.55
CA ASN A 131 -6.21 -3.58 5.22
C ASN A 131 -5.81 -2.13 4.90
N PHE A 132 -4.75 -1.63 5.53
CA PHE A 132 -4.28 -0.24 5.39
C PHE A 132 -3.22 -0.07 4.29
N GLY A 133 -2.93 -1.13 3.53
CA GLY A 133 -1.95 -1.13 2.47
C GLY A 133 -0.55 -1.52 2.92
N GLY A 134 0.43 -0.91 2.26
CA GLY A 134 1.87 -1.07 2.45
C GLY A 134 2.52 -1.33 1.09
N PRO A 135 2.61 -2.60 0.64
CA PRO A 135 2.45 -3.82 1.43
C PRO A 135 3.39 -3.86 2.65
N GLY A 136 3.21 -4.84 3.55
CA GLY A 136 4.05 -4.93 4.77
C GLY A 136 3.59 -4.13 5.99
N GLY A 137 2.48 -3.37 5.90
CA GLY A 137 1.88 -2.70 7.06
C GLY A 137 1.11 -3.68 7.96
N SER A 138 1.26 -3.56 9.29
CA SER A 138 0.55 -4.42 10.25
C SER A 138 -0.90 -3.96 10.46
N GLY A 139 -1.86 -4.70 9.89
CA GLY A 139 -3.28 -4.48 10.18
C GLY A 139 -3.67 -4.78 11.63
N VAL A 140 -2.88 -5.59 12.34
CA VAL A 140 -3.03 -5.82 13.79
C VAL A 140 -2.62 -4.59 14.61
N ALA A 141 -1.55 -3.89 14.24
CA ALA A 141 -1.10 -2.67 14.93
C ALA A 141 -1.89 -1.42 14.51
N ALA A 142 -2.27 -1.30 13.23
CA ALA A 142 -2.92 -0.11 12.69
C ALA A 142 -4.41 0.02 13.10
N LEU A 143 -5.20 -1.07 13.06
CA LEU A 143 -6.65 -0.97 13.27
C LEU A 143 -7.06 -0.38 14.64
N PRO A 144 -6.45 -0.76 15.79
CA PRO A 144 -6.81 -0.15 17.08
C PRO A 144 -6.47 1.34 17.17
N LYS A 145 -5.41 1.77 16.49
CA LYS A 145 -5.07 3.19 16.36
C LYS A 145 -6.17 3.91 15.54
N ALA A 146 -6.63 3.29 14.46
CA ALA A 146 -7.54 3.90 13.46
C ALA A 146 -9.03 3.87 13.85
N ALA A 147 -9.43 2.98 14.76
CA ALA A 147 -10.83 2.63 15.03
C ALA A 147 -11.76 3.79 15.41
N ALA A 148 -11.24 4.91 15.92
CA ALA A 148 -12.06 6.10 16.20
C ALA A 148 -12.67 6.72 14.92
N GLY A 149 -12.01 6.58 13.76
CA GLY A 149 -12.57 6.98 12.46
C GLY A 149 -13.72 6.09 12.01
N PHE A 150 -13.71 4.80 12.36
CA PHE A 150 -14.73 3.82 11.98
C PHE A 150 -15.89 3.71 12.98
N GLY A 151 -16.14 4.78 13.75
CA GLY A 151 -17.07 4.79 14.88
C GLY A 151 -18.50 4.37 14.51
N THR A 152 -19.01 4.85 13.37
CA THR A 152 -20.34 4.50 12.82
C THR A 152 -20.40 3.04 12.36
N LEU A 153 -19.37 2.58 11.66
CA LEU A 153 -19.27 1.20 11.16
C LEU A 153 -19.24 0.20 12.32
N HIS A 154 -18.54 0.53 13.40
CA HIS A 154 -18.44 -0.27 14.62
C HIS A 154 -19.76 -0.42 15.40
N GLU A 155 -20.77 0.41 15.12
CA GLU A 155 -22.13 0.18 15.65
C GLU A 155 -22.78 -1.10 15.10
N ARG A 156 -22.30 -1.60 13.95
CA ARG A 156 -22.96 -2.66 13.16
C ARG A 156 -22.01 -3.78 12.70
N TYR A 157 -20.71 -3.53 12.60
CA TYR A 157 -19.69 -4.51 12.23
C TYR A 157 -18.76 -4.84 13.39
N ASP A 158 -18.29 -6.09 13.45
CA ASP A 158 -17.04 -6.37 14.14
C ASP A 158 -15.91 -5.74 13.29
N LEU A 159 -15.08 -4.88 13.89
CA LEU A 159 -13.90 -4.36 13.21
C LEU A 159 -12.80 -5.42 13.26
N VAL A 160 -12.34 -5.92 12.11
CA VAL A 160 -11.30 -6.96 12.03
C VAL A 160 -10.10 -6.48 11.23
N GLY A 161 -8.91 -6.62 11.80
CA GLY A 161 -7.64 -6.37 11.12
C GLY A 161 -6.83 -7.66 11.07
N PHE A 162 -5.90 -7.74 10.12
CA PHE A 162 -4.98 -8.87 10.03
C PHE A 162 -3.61 -8.41 9.52
N ASP A 163 -2.57 -9.13 9.91
CA ASP A 163 -1.26 -9.01 9.28
C ASP A 163 -1.24 -10.00 8.10
N PRO A 164 -1.01 -9.57 6.85
CA PRO A 164 -0.84 -10.50 5.74
C PRO A 164 0.34 -11.47 5.96
N ARG A 165 0.32 -12.62 5.31
CA ARG A 165 1.45 -13.56 5.29
C ARG A 165 2.78 -12.86 4.96
N GLY A 166 3.82 -13.10 5.76
CA GLY A 166 5.11 -12.41 5.60
C GLY A 166 5.18 -11.03 6.26
N VAL A 167 4.13 -10.58 6.95
CA VAL A 167 4.06 -9.29 7.66
C VAL A 167 4.01 -9.50 9.17
N ALA A 168 4.77 -8.70 9.94
CA ALA A 168 4.71 -8.61 11.40
C ALA A 168 4.53 -9.97 12.13
N GLU A 169 3.43 -10.18 12.87
CA GLU A 169 3.20 -11.43 13.63
C GLU A 169 2.81 -12.62 12.72
N SER A 170 2.43 -12.37 11.46
CA SER A 170 2.17 -13.39 10.41
C SER A 170 3.44 -13.91 9.74
N SER A 171 4.47 -14.19 10.54
CA SER A 171 5.80 -14.65 10.12
C SER A 171 6.54 -13.65 9.21
N ALA A 172 6.81 -12.44 9.73
CA ALA A 172 7.55 -11.38 9.05
C ALA A 172 8.72 -11.87 8.17
N VAL A 173 8.82 -11.35 6.95
CA VAL A 173 10.05 -11.41 6.16
C VAL A 173 11.09 -10.54 6.85
N ILE A 174 12.30 -11.08 7.05
CA ILE A 174 13.44 -10.36 7.59
C ILE A 174 14.57 -10.49 6.58
N CYS A 175 15.00 -9.41 5.94
CA CYS A 175 16.10 -9.47 4.97
C CYS A 175 17.43 -9.11 5.62
N ARG A 176 17.43 -8.03 6.40
CA ARG A 176 18.60 -7.49 7.09
C ARG A 176 18.29 -7.18 8.57
N ASP A 177 19.29 -6.77 9.34
CA ASP A 177 19.11 -6.29 10.72
C ASP A 177 19.26 -4.75 10.80
N SER A 178 18.89 -4.15 11.93
CA SER A 178 18.86 -2.69 12.09
C SER A 178 20.18 -1.99 11.78
N LYS A 179 21.33 -2.65 12.00
CA LYS A 179 22.65 -2.09 11.67
C LYS A 179 22.90 -2.08 10.16
N GLN A 180 22.45 -3.12 9.46
CA GLN A 180 22.46 -3.16 8.01
C GLN A 180 21.46 -2.16 7.40
N ALA A 181 20.26 -2.02 7.98
CA ALA A 181 19.26 -1.04 7.54
C ALA A 181 19.77 0.41 7.71
N GLU A 182 20.30 0.76 8.89
CA GLU A 182 20.97 2.05 9.16
C GLU A 182 22.17 2.33 8.24
N ALA A 183 22.76 1.31 7.61
CA ALA A 183 23.78 1.50 6.57
C ALA A 183 23.15 1.78 5.19
N ALA A 184 22.11 1.03 4.82
CA ALA A 184 21.39 1.22 3.55
C ALA A 184 20.66 2.57 3.47
N PHE A 185 19.99 3.01 4.55
CA PHE A 185 19.32 4.33 4.61
C PHE A 185 20.29 5.53 4.68
N ARG A 186 21.61 5.30 4.63
CA ARG A 186 22.62 6.35 4.41
C ARG A 186 23.42 6.15 3.12
N MET A 187 23.09 5.13 2.33
CA MET A 187 23.57 5.01 0.97
C MET A 187 22.85 6.07 0.12
N ASP A 188 23.52 6.54 -0.93
CA ASP A 188 22.83 7.27 -1.97
C ASP A 188 21.80 6.37 -2.67
N SER A 189 20.58 6.87 -2.79
CA SER A 189 19.44 6.23 -3.45
C SER A 189 19.22 6.73 -4.88
N THR A 190 20.09 7.62 -5.33
CA THR A 190 19.98 8.37 -6.58
C THR A 190 21.26 8.30 -7.45
N PRO A 191 21.99 7.14 -7.49
CA PRO A 191 23.39 7.04 -7.93
C PRO A 191 23.72 7.73 -9.26
N ASP A 192 24.64 8.70 -9.20
CA ASP A 192 25.11 9.47 -10.36
C ASP A 192 26.54 9.09 -10.82
N THR A 193 27.38 8.51 -9.94
CA THR A 193 28.67 7.92 -10.34
C THR A 193 28.64 6.38 -10.37
N ALA A 194 29.61 5.82 -11.10
CA ALA A 194 29.84 4.38 -11.16
C ALA A 194 30.30 3.76 -9.82
N ALA A 195 30.58 4.57 -8.78
CA ALA A 195 30.85 4.10 -7.43
C ALA A 195 29.55 3.87 -6.64
N GLU A 196 28.61 4.83 -6.65
CA GLU A 196 27.31 4.67 -5.99
C GLU A 196 26.46 3.63 -6.73
N GLU A 197 26.41 3.59 -8.07
CA GLU A 197 25.68 2.55 -8.83
C GLU A 197 26.11 1.15 -8.37
N LYS A 198 27.42 0.94 -8.23
CA LYS A 198 27.98 -0.33 -7.79
C LYS A 198 27.65 -0.64 -6.32
N ALA A 199 27.55 0.37 -5.46
CA ALA A 199 27.17 0.20 -4.06
C ALA A 199 25.67 -0.12 -3.92
N PHE A 200 24.81 0.62 -4.62
CA PHE A 200 23.35 0.50 -4.64
C PHE A 200 22.90 -0.89 -5.13
N ILE A 201 23.46 -1.35 -6.25
CA ILE A 201 23.17 -2.70 -6.76
C ILE A 201 23.73 -3.76 -5.80
N ALA A 202 24.91 -3.57 -5.21
CA ALA A 202 25.48 -4.53 -4.25
C ALA A 202 24.66 -4.66 -2.96
N ASP A 203 24.08 -3.58 -2.40
CA ASP A 203 23.15 -3.68 -1.27
C ASP A 203 21.83 -4.36 -1.70
N SER A 204 21.31 -4.03 -2.89
CA SER A 204 20.09 -4.64 -3.44
C SER A 204 20.21 -6.17 -3.61
N THR A 205 21.27 -6.66 -4.25
CA THR A 205 21.56 -8.10 -4.35
C THR A 205 21.77 -8.73 -2.97
N ALA A 206 22.48 -8.05 -2.06
CA ALA A 206 22.72 -8.54 -0.71
C ALA A 206 21.44 -8.60 0.15
N PHE A 207 20.48 -7.69 -0.09
CA PHE A 207 19.18 -7.67 0.53
C PHE A 207 18.34 -8.88 0.13
N GLY A 208 18.18 -9.13 -1.19
CA GLY A 208 17.48 -10.31 -1.70
C GLY A 208 18.08 -11.62 -1.20
N ALA A 209 19.42 -11.75 -1.22
CA ALA A 209 20.13 -12.88 -0.62
C ALA A 209 19.91 -12.99 0.90
N GLY A 210 19.79 -11.87 1.60
CA GLY A 210 19.38 -11.78 3.01
C GLY A 210 17.99 -12.34 3.25
N CYS A 211 16.99 -11.92 2.46
CA CYS A 211 15.62 -12.41 2.53
C CYS A 211 15.57 -13.93 2.30
N ALA A 212 16.28 -14.46 1.29
CA ALA A 212 16.36 -15.89 1.03
C ALA A 212 16.96 -16.67 2.21
N LYS A 213 18.07 -16.17 2.77
CA LYS A 213 18.79 -16.81 3.88
C LYS A 213 18.01 -16.83 5.20
N ARG A 214 17.29 -15.75 5.50
CA ARG A 214 16.59 -15.55 6.79
C ARG A 214 15.12 -15.96 6.76
N SER A 215 14.45 -15.86 5.61
CA SER A 215 12.99 -16.05 5.45
C SER A 215 12.59 -16.96 4.28
N GLY A 216 13.52 -17.70 3.65
CA GLY A 216 13.26 -18.54 2.46
C GLY A 216 12.16 -19.61 2.58
N THR A 217 11.66 -19.93 3.78
CA THR A 217 10.48 -20.80 3.98
C THR A 217 9.15 -20.07 3.68
N VAL A 218 9.07 -18.76 3.94
CA VAL A 218 7.86 -17.94 3.72
C VAL A 218 7.95 -17.12 2.43
N LEU A 219 9.15 -16.72 2.03
CA LEU A 219 9.42 -15.86 0.86
C LEU A 219 8.74 -16.34 -0.45
N PRO A 220 8.69 -17.64 -0.80
CA PRO A 220 8.03 -18.11 -2.03
C PRO A 220 6.49 -18.09 -2.00
N HIS A 221 5.89 -17.53 -0.94
CA HIS A 221 4.47 -17.68 -0.64
C HIS A 221 3.79 -16.38 -0.21
N VAL A 222 4.50 -15.25 -0.09
CA VAL A 222 3.96 -13.98 0.44
C VAL A 222 3.01 -13.23 -0.49
N GLY A 223 3.08 -13.50 -1.80
CA GLY A 223 2.34 -12.76 -2.84
C GLY A 223 0.83 -12.65 -2.60
N THR A 224 0.27 -11.58 -3.14
CA THR A 224 -1.05 -11.01 -2.85
C THR A 224 -2.19 -11.96 -3.18
N ALA A 225 -2.07 -12.80 -4.22
CA ALA A 225 -3.04 -13.84 -4.50
C ALA A 225 -3.10 -14.94 -3.40
N ASN A 226 -2.03 -15.14 -2.62
CA ASN A 226 -2.08 -16.00 -1.43
C ASN A 226 -2.64 -15.27 -0.20
N ALA A 227 -2.39 -13.97 -0.05
CA ALA A 227 -3.02 -13.15 0.99
C ALA A 227 -4.55 -13.02 0.78
N ALA A 228 -5.02 -12.91 -0.47
CA ALA A 228 -6.44 -12.96 -0.81
C ALA A 228 -7.09 -14.32 -0.46
N ARG A 229 -6.34 -15.42 -0.58
CA ARG A 229 -6.79 -16.76 -0.14
C ARG A 229 -6.82 -16.87 1.40
N ASP A 230 -5.93 -16.17 2.11
CA ASP A 230 -6.04 -16.02 3.58
C ASP A 230 -7.29 -15.21 3.98
N MET A 231 -7.70 -14.20 3.20
CA MET A 231 -8.92 -13.42 3.47
C MET A 231 -10.20 -14.27 3.37
N ASP A 232 -10.32 -15.19 2.41
CA ASP A 232 -11.49 -16.09 2.36
C ASP A 232 -11.48 -17.08 3.54
N LEU A 233 -10.30 -17.52 3.98
CA LEU A 233 -10.17 -18.34 5.18
C LEU A 233 -10.55 -17.56 6.46
N ILE A 234 -10.11 -16.30 6.59
CA ILE A 234 -10.52 -15.40 7.68
C ILE A 234 -12.04 -15.26 7.69
N ARG A 235 -12.67 -15.00 6.53
CA ARG A 235 -14.12 -14.93 6.37
C ARG A 235 -14.82 -16.20 6.85
N GLN A 236 -14.37 -17.37 6.39
CA GLN A 236 -14.93 -18.67 6.78
C GLN A 236 -14.84 -18.91 8.30
N VAL A 237 -13.71 -18.57 8.91
CA VAL A 237 -13.42 -18.80 10.34
C VAL A 237 -14.16 -17.81 11.25
N LEU A 238 -14.47 -16.60 10.76
CA LEU A 238 -15.36 -15.65 11.42
C LEU A 238 -16.84 -16.03 11.29
N GLY A 239 -17.19 -16.90 10.32
CA GLY A 239 -18.54 -17.42 10.12
C GLY A 239 -19.44 -16.56 9.23
N ASP A 240 -18.88 -15.61 8.48
CA ASP A 240 -19.66 -14.72 7.61
C ASP A 240 -19.75 -15.32 6.17
N ASP A 241 -20.95 -15.37 5.58
CA ASP A 241 -21.17 -15.99 4.24
C ASP A 241 -20.48 -15.26 3.07
N LYS A 242 -20.21 -13.97 3.29
CA LYS A 242 -19.67 -12.97 2.36
C LYS A 242 -18.60 -12.15 3.06
N LEU A 243 -17.58 -11.70 2.32
CA LEU A 243 -16.60 -10.75 2.86
C LEU A 243 -17.17 -9.33 2.80
N HIS A 244 -17.13 -8.64 3.93
CA HIS A 244 -17.22 -7.18 3.95
C HIS A 244 -15.81 -6.63 4.19
N TYR A 245 -15.38 -5.65 3.38
CA TYR A 245 -13.99 -5.23 3.36
C TYR A 245 -13.83 -3.74 3.00
N LEU A 246 -12.89 -3.08 3.68
CA LEU A 246 -12.40 -1.74 3.35
C LEU A 246 -10.88 -1.81 3.24
N GLY A 247 -10.40 -1.76 2.00
CA GLY A 247 -8.97 -1.80 1.66
C GLY A 247 -8.48 -0.43 1.23
N PHE A 248 -7.34 -0.01 1.78
CA PHE A 248 -6.67 1.24 1.42
C PHE A 248 -5.35 0.98 0.69
N SER A 249 -5.00 1.80 -0.30
CA SER A 249 -3.71 1.73 -1.02
C SER A 249 -3.47 0.33 -1.61
N TYR A 250 -2.34 -0.35 -1.33
CA TYR A 250 -2.12 -1.77 -1.67
C TYR A 250 -3.29 -2.70 -1.27
N GLY A 251 -4.03 -2.38 -0.21
CA GLY A 251 -5.26 -3.09 0.17
C GLY A 251 -6.34 -3.08 -0.91
N THR A 252 -6.27 -2.17 -1.89
CA THR A 252 -7.18 -2.11 -3.03
C THR A 252 -6.88 -3.18 -4.08
N GLU A 253 -5.61 -3.42 -4.39
CA GLU A 253 -5.17 -4.51 -5.26
C GLU A 253 -5.54 -5.87 -4.65
N LEU A 254 -5.20 -6.06 -3.37
CA LEU A 254 -5.58 -7.22 -2.57
C LEU A 254 -7.11 -7.44 -2.53
N GLY A 255 -7.89 -6.36 -2.50
CA GLY A 255 -9.36 -6.40 -2.59
C GLY A 255 -9.87 -6.79 -3.98
N GLY A 256 -9.24 -6.28 -5.04
CA GLY A 256 -9.53 -6.64 -6.44
C GLY A 256 -9.21 -8.10 -6.74
N ILE A 257 -8.03 -8.59 -6.33
CA ILE A 257 -7.64 -10.00 -6.48
C ILE A 257 -8.56 -10.92 -5.66
N TYR A 258 -8.99 -10.51 -4.44
CA TYR A 258 -10.03 -11.24 -3.71
C TYR A 258 -11.34 -11.32 -4.51
N ALA A 259 -11.77 -10.20 -5.13
CA ALA A 259 -12.99 -10.15 -5.91
C ALA A 259 -12.92 -10.98 -7.20
N HIS A 260 -11.75 -11.08 -7.82
CA HIS A 260 -11.46 -11.96 -8.95
C HIS A 260 -11.45 -13.46 -8.57
N LEU A 261 -10.74 -13.82 -7.49
CA LEU A 261 -10.66 -15.21 -7.03
C LEU A 261 -11.98 -15.74 -6.43
N PHE A 262 -12.76 -14.85 -5.78
CA PHE A 262 -13.95 -15.22 -5.04
C PHE A 262 -15.17 -14.29 -5.30
N PRO A 263 -15.58 -14.04 -6.56
CA PRO A 263 -16.65 -13.08 -6.88
C PRO A 263 -17.96 -13.42 -6.18
N SER A 264 -18.31 -14.71 -6.13
CA SER A 264 -19.49 -15.21 -5.40
C SER A 264 -19.43 -14.99 -3.88
N ARG A 265 -18.28 -14.62 -3.31
CA ARG A 265 -18.07 -14.30 -1.88
C ARG A 265 -17.89 -12.81 -1.58
N VAL A 266 -17.86 -11.94 -2.58
CA VAL A 266 -17.91 -10.47 -2.38
C VAL A 266 -19.25 -10.08 -1.73
N GLY A 267 -19.20 -9.34 -0.62
CA GLY A 267 -20.35 -8.81 0.12
C GLY A 267 -20.52 -7.31 -0.11
N ARG A 268 -19.99 -6.49 0.80
CA ARG A 268 -19.85 -5.03 0.63
C ARG A 268 -18.36 -4.69 0.70
N LEU A 269 -17.79 -4.28 -0.41
CA LEU A 269 -16.35 -4.15 -0.64
C LEU A 269 -16.05 -2.74 -1.13
N VAL A 270 -15.11 -2.08 -0.48
CA VAL A 270 -14.67 -0.72 -0.79
C VAL A 270 -13.16 -0.73 -0.98
N LEU A 271 -12.73 -0.13 -2.10
CA LEU A 271 -11.35 0.14 -2.46
C LEU A 271 -11.16 1.66 -2.36
N ASP A 272 -10.24 2.16 -1.54
CA ASP A 272 -9.96 3.59 -1.38
C ASP A 272 -8.45 3.85 -1.51
N ALA A 273 -8.03 4.96 -2.12
CA ALA A 273 -6.66 5.16 -2.60
C ALA A 273 -6.23 4.01 -3.55
N VAL A 274 -6.73 4.02 -4.78
CA VAL A 274 -6.79 2.81 -5.60
C VAL A 274 -5.55 2.60 -6.49
N VAL A 275 -4.86 1.50 -6.22
CA VAL A 275 -3.76 0.97 -7.04
C VAL A 275 -4.29 0.60 -8.43
N ASP A 276 -3.56 1.02 -9.45
CA ASP A 276 -3.90 0.93 -10.86
C ASP A 276 -3.65 -0.49 -11.43
N PRO A 277 -4.65 -1.36 -11.62
CA PRO A 277 -4.40 -2.78 -11.90
C PRO A 277 -3.90 -3.06 -13.32
N ALA A 278 -3.75 -2.04 -14.17
CA ALA A 278 -3.33 -2.16 -15.57
C ALA A 278 -1.84 -1.79 -15.80
N ALA A 279 -1.01 -1.91 -14.76
CA ALA A 279 0.36 -1.38 -14.71
C ALA A 279 1.38 -2.44 -14.19
N ASP A 280 2.28 -2.97 -15.05
CA ASP A 280 3.12 -4.17 -14.78
C ASP A 280 4.41 -4.05 -13.91
N TYR A 281 5.53 -3.44 -14.39
CA TYR A 281 6.65 -3.01 -13.51
C TYR A 281 7.33 -1.63 -13.72
N VAL A 282 7.18 -0.87 -14.81
CA VAL A 282 7.72 0.52 -14.85
C VAL A 282 6.72 1.59 -14.36
N GLY A 283 5.60 1.76 -15.04
CA GLY A 283 4.57 2.80 -14.86
C GLY A 283 3.87 3.03 -13.51
N HIS A 284 3.67 2.11 -12.56
CA HIS A 284 3.22 2.49 -11.20
C HIS A 284 4.27 3.40 -10.54
N ALA A 285 5.57 3.17 -10.78
CA ALA A 285 6.61 4.08 -10.30
C ALA A 285 6.56 5.40 -11.07
N ARG A 286 6.25 5.38 -12.37
CA ARG A 286 5.99 6.60 -13.15
C ARG A 286 4.72 7.35 -12.69
N ASN A 287 3.70 6.62 -12.23
CA ASN A 287 2.45 7.13 -11.71
C ASN A 287 2.68 7.75 -10.32
N GLN A 288 3.44 7.10 -9.43
CA GLN A 288 3.92 7.71 -8.18
C GLN A 288 4.82 8.93 -8.46
N THR A 289 5.74 8.86 -9.43
CA THR A 289 6.58 10.01 -9.84
C THR A 289 5.72 11.20 -10.25
N LEU A 290 4.65 10.94 -11.01
CA LEU A 290 3.68 11.94 -11.44
C LEU A 290 2.80 12.44 -10.28
N GLY A 291 2.34 11.55 -9.40
CA GLY A 291 1.49 11.85 -8.25
C GLY A 291 2.21 12.68 -7.19
N PHE A 292 3.40 12.29 -6.77
CA PHE A 292 4.21 13.08 -5.84
C PHE A 292 4.61 14.44 -6.42
N GLN A 293 4.90 14.55 -7.72
CA GLN A 293 5.11 15.87 -8.35
C GLN A 293 3.83 16.71 -8.37
N ARG A 294 2.66 16.12 -8.67
CA ARG A 294 1.36 16.83 -8.59
C ARG A 294 1.09 17.34 -7.18
N ALA A 295 1.27 16.50 -6.16
CA ALA A 295 1.07 16.90 -4.76
C ALA A 295 2.08 17.96 -4.30
N LEU A 296 3.34 17.89 -4.76
CA LEU A 296 4.36 18.91 -4.49
C LEU A 296 4.02 20.25 -5.19
N ASP A 297 3.51 20.21 -6.42
CA ASP A 297 3.03 21.38 -7.16
C ASP A 297 1.77 22.00 -6.50
N ASN A 298 0.83 21.16 -6.05
CA ASN A 298 -0.36 21.59 -5.31
C ASN A 298 0.00 22.21 -3.96
N TYR A 299 0.96 21.61 -3.25
CA TYR A 299 1.59 22.18 -2.05
C TYR A 299 2.17 23.56 -2.33
N PHE A 300 3.06 23.73 -3.32
CA PHE A 300 3.63 25.05 -3.61
C PHE A 300 2.57 26.07 -4.00
N THR A 301 1.55 25.65 -4.75
CA THR A 301 0.39 26.48 -5.11
C THR A 301 -0.37 26.96 -3.88
N SER A 302 -0.63 26.09 -2.88
CA SER A 302 -1.29 26.48 -1.62
C SER A 302 -0.42 27.38 -0.72
N ARG A 303 0.91 27.33 -0.88
CA ARG A 303 1.86 28.29 -0.28
C ARG A 303 2.00 29.59 -1.08
N GLY A 304 1.30 29.75 -2.21
CA GLY A 304 1.42 30.91 -3.10
C GLY A 304 2.77 31.01 -3.83
N THR A 305 3.53 29.92 -3.89
CA THR A 305 4.84 29.80 -4.57
C THR A 305 4.65 29.25 -5.97
N GLY A 306 5.43 29.72 -6.96
CA GLY A 306 5.36 29.16 -8.31
C GLY A 306 5.85 27.70 -8.33
N THR A 307 5.10 26.77 -8.92
CA THR A 307 5.45 25.32 -8.91
C THR A 307 6.86 25.04 -9.42
N LYS A 308 7.28 25.70 -10.50
CA LYS A 308 8.64 25.62 -11.05
C LYS A 308 9.71 26.19 -10.12
N GLU A 309 9.38 27.24 -9.36
CA GLU A 309 10.30 27.88 -8.39
C GLU A 309 10.48 26.97 -7.17
N GLY A 310 9.39 26.46 -6.61
CA GLY A 310 9.39 25.51 -5.51
C GLY A 310 10.06 24.17 -5.86
N THR A 311 9.77 23.62 -7.04
CA THR A 311 10.46 22.43 -7.56
C THR A 311 11.96 22.69 -7.72
N ALA A 312 12.36 23.80 -8.34
CA ALA A 312 13.78 24.15 -8.48
C ALA A 312 14.47 24.44 -7.13
N ARG A 313 13.71 24.89 -6.11
CA ARG A 313 14.18 25.06 -4.72
C ARG A 313 14.50 23.71 -4.08
N VAL A 314 13.59 22.74 -4.17
CA VAL A 314 13.83 21.37 -3.67
C VAL A 314 14.97 20.67 -4.40
N VAL A 315 15.06 20.78 -5.73
CA VAL A 315 16.16 20.19 -6.52
C VAL A 315 17.53 20.74 -6.11
N ARG A 316 17.64 22.03 -5.74
CA ARG A 316 18.89 22.57 -5.20
C ARG A 316 19.22 21.99 -3.83
N LEU A 317 18.24 21.97 -2.90
CA LEU A 317 18.43 21.42 -1.55
C LEU A 317 18.91 19.97 -1.59
N LEU A 318 18.31 19.13 -2.44
CA LEU A 318 18.71 17.73 -2.64
C LEU A 318 20.14 17.62 -3.21
N ALA A 319 20.45 18.37 -4.28
CA ALA A 319 21.78 18.42 -4.87
C ALA A 319 22.84 19.15 -4.00
N GLU A 320 22.46 19.77 -2.88
CA GLU A 320 23.37 20.30 -1.86
C GLU A 320 23.60 19.25 -0.76
N LEU A 321 22.55 18.55 -0.34
CA LEU A 321 22.57 17.44 0.64
C LEU A 321 23.32 16.18 0.20
N ASP A 322 23.38 15.91 -1.10
CA ASP A 322 24.26 14.92 -1.72
C ASP A 322 25.73 15.18 -1.33
N ARG A 323 26.19 16.43 -1.53
CA ARG A 323 27.59 16.82 -1.35
C ARG A 323 27.96 17.11 0.10
N GLU A 324 27.05 17.72 0.85
CA GLU A 324 27.27 18.12 2.24
C GLU A 324 26.01 17.83 3.11
N PRO A 325 25.88 16.58 3.62
CA PRO A 325 24.78 16.17 4.48
C PRO A 325 24.62 17.05 5.73
N LEU A 326 23.44 17.63 5.93
CA LEU A 326 23.19 18.61 7.00
C LEU A 326 23.26 17.98 8.41
N PRO A 327 23.74 18.73 9.43
CA PRO A 327 23.73 18.29 10.82
C PRO A 327 22.30 18.25 11.41
N THR A 328 22.14 17.53 12.53
CA THR A 328 20.90 17.48 13.33
C THR A 328 21.16 17.51 14.83
N ASP A 329 20.13 17.82 15.62
CA ASP A 329 20.15 17.89 17.09
C ASP A 329 20.71 16.63 17.79
N LYS A 330 20.50 15.45 17.19
CA LYS A 330 20.93 14.13 17.70
C LYS A 330 22.29 13.67 17.16
N GLY A 331 22.98 14.48 16.36
CA GLY A 331 24.31 14.12 15.80
C GLY A 331 24.28 13.05 14.70
N ARG A 332 23.10 12.68 14.18
CA ARG A 332 22.98 12.08 12.84
C ARG A 332 23.05 13.21 11.79
N THR A 333 23.28 12.87 10.53
CA THR A 333 23.16 13.80 9.40
C THR A 333 21.94 13.47 8.55
N LEU A 334 21.41 14.49 7.88
CA LEU A 334 20.42 14.36 6.82
C LEU A 334 21.15 14.22 5.48
N THR A 335 21.01 13.09 4.79
CA THR A 335 21.49 12.88 3.41
C THR A 335 20.38 13.20 2.40
N GLU A 336 20.69 13.22 1.10
CA GLU A 336 19.70 13.41 0.02
C GLU A 336 18.53 12.42 0.13
N GLY A 337 18.79 11.10 0.13
CA GLY A 337 17.74 10.06 0.22
C GLY A 337 16.91 10.12 1.52
N LEU A 338 17.49 10.57 2.64
CA LEU A 338 16.74 10.84 3.86
C LEU A 338 15.87 12.09 3.71
N ALA A 339 16.36 13.17 3.11
CA ALA A 339 15.53 14.34 2.83
C ALA A 339 14.40 14.04 1.86
N LEU A 340 14.64 13.23 0.82
CA LEU A 340 13.62 12.83 -0.14
C LEU A 340 12.50 12.05 0.54
N THR A 341 12.81 11.06 1.38
CA THR A 341 11.79 10.32 2.17
C THR A 341 11.10 11.23 3.20
N GLY A 342 11.81 12.18 3.79
CA GLY A 342 11.25 13.23 4.65
C GLY A 342 10.35 14.25 3.95
N ILE A 343 10.51 14.46 2.63
CA ILE A 343 9.63 15.28 1.77
C ILE A 343 8.43 14.47 1.29
N ILE A 344 8.61 13.18 0.99
CA ILE A 344 7.56 12.25 0.55
C ILE A 344 6.46 12.11 1.62
N LEU A 345 6.82 11.85 2.89
CA LEU A 345 5.86 11.62 3.98
C LEU A 345 4.78 12.70 4.15
N PRO A 346 5.10 14.01 4.23
CA PRO A 346 4.08 15.05 4.39
C PRO A 346 3.27 15.36 3.12
N LEU A 347 3.57 14.78 1.96
CA LEU A 347 2.76 14.96 0.75
C LEU A 347 1.51 14.07 0.72
N TYR A 348 1.47 13.00 1.53
CA TYR A 348 0.31 12.10 1.65
C TYR A 348 -0.96 12.76 2.23
N SER A 349 -0.88 13.94 2.83
CA SER A 349 -2.04 14.69 3.34
C SER A 349 -1.76 16.19 3.39
N GLU A 350 -2.73 16.99 2.93
CA GLU A 350 -2.70 18.46 3.04
C GLU A 350 -2.51 18.94 4.49
N GLU A 351 -2.98 18.17 5.48
CA GLU A 351 -2.79 18.47 6.91
C GLU A 351 -1.30 18.51 7.33
N GLN A 352 -0.42 17.79 6.61
CA GLN A 352 1.02 17.77 6.87
C GLN A 352 1.83 18.84 6.10
N TRP A 353 1.23 19.56 5.16
CA TRP A 353 1.91 20.63 4.41
C TRP A 353 2.54 21.75 5.28
N PRO A 354 1.97 22.14 6.45
CA PRO A 354 2.64 23.03 7.39
C PRO A 354 3.94 22.44 7.98
N SER A 355 3.98 21.12 8.19
CA SER A 355 5.19 20.41 8.64
C SER A 355 6.26 20.39 7.56
N LEU A 356 5.88 20.16 6.29
CA LEU A 356 6.79 20.29 5.14
C LEU A 356 7.35 21.71 4.99
N THR A 357 6.51 22.74 5.22
CA THR A 357 6.97 24.15 5.22
C THR A 357 8.04 24.39 6.28
N GLN A 358 7.86 23.88 7.50
CA GLN A 358 8.87 24.00 8.56
C GLN A 358 10.14 23.23 8.20
N ALA A 359 10.00 21.99 7.74
CA ALA A 359 11.13 21.10 7.49
C ALA A 359 12.05 21.58 6.33
N LEU A 360 11.47 22.12 5.25
CA LEU A 360 12.23 22.74 4.16
C LEU A 360 12.92 24.04 4.59
N ASN A 361 12.25 24.88 5.38
CA ASN A 361 12.82 26.16 5.84
C ASN A 361 13.98 25.95 6.83
N ASP A 362 13.86 24.96 7.74
CA ASP A 362 14.93 24.62 8.70
C ASP A 362 16.14 24.03 7.95
N ALA A 363 15.91 23.13 6.98
CA ALA A 363 16.98 22.53 6.17
C ALA A 363 17.75 23.58 5.34
N GLU A 364 17.05 24.50 4.66
CA GLU A 364 17.70 25.62 3.95
C GLU A 364 18.36 26.65 4.88
N SER A 365 18.07 26.60 6.18
CA SER A 365 18.77 27.35 7.23
C SER A 365 19.96 26.59 7.83
N GLY A 366 20.24 25.36 7.35
CA GLY A 366 21.35 24.50 7.78
C GLY A 366 21.01 23.46 8.85
N ASP A 367 19.73 23.26 9.20
CA ASP A 367 19.29 22.28 10.21
C ASP A 367 18.46 21.15 9.59
N GLY A 368 19.04 19.96 9.48
CA GLY A 368 18.37 18.79 8.93
C GLY A 368 17.33 18.14 9.86
N THR A 369 17.18 18.60 11.11
CA THR A 369 16.49 17.87 12.19
C THR A 369 15.04 17.49 11.87
N ARG A 370 14.25 18.39 11.27
CA ARG A 370 12.83 18.10 10.96
C ARG A 370 12.66 17.16 9.78
N LEU A 371 13.40 17.36 8.69
CA LEU A 371 13.36 16.42 7.56
C LEU A 371 13.87 15.04 7.99
N LEU A 372 14.89 14.97 8.86
CA LEU A 372 15.35 13.69 9.40
C LEU A 372 14.26 13.03 10.25
N ALA A 373 13.55 13.75 11.13
CA ALA A 373 12.47 13.18 11.92
C ALA A 373 11.31 12.63 11.06
N LEU A 374 10.96 13.31 9.96
CA LEU A 374 9.99 12.81 8.98
C LEU A 374 10.53 11.57 8.25
N ALA A 375 11.81 11.55 7.87
CA ALA A 375 12.47 10.41 7.26
C ALA A 375 12.57 9.19 8.22
N GLU A 376 12.84 9.41 9.50
CA GLU A 376 12.84 8.33 10.52
C GLU A 376 11.45 7.70 10.65
N SER A 377 10.39 8.52 10.64
CA SER A 377 9.00 8.04 10.67
C SER A 377 8.62 7.27 9.40
N TYR A 378 9.00 7.75 8.21
CA TYR A 378 8.71 7.09 6.93
C TYR A 378 9.43 5.75 6.79
N ASN A 379 10.73 5.72 7.11
CA ASN A 379 11.58 4.55 6.99
C ASN A 379 11.42 3.56 8.18
N GLY A 380 10.41 3.73 9.03
CA GLY A 380 10.10 2.80 10.12
C GLY A 380 11.18 2.68 11.20
N ARG A 381 11.89 3.78 11.51
CA ARG A 381 12.97 3.83 12.50
C ARG A 381 12.44 4.24 13.87
N ASP A 382 12.54 3.34 14.85
CA ASP A 382 12.14 3.60 16.23
C ASP A 382 13.15 4.49 16.98
N GLY A 383 12.70 5.12 18.06
CA GLY A 383 13.52 6.04 18.87
C GLY A 383 14.72 5.42 19.59
N ASP A 384 14.86 4.10 19.60
CA ASP A 384 16.06 3.38 20.06
C ASP A 384 17.08 3.09 18.93
N GLY A 385 16.75 3.47 17.68
CA GLY A 385 17.55 3.20 16.49
C GLY A 385 17.36 1.80 15.89
N SER A 386 16.38 1.03 16.35
CA SER A 386 15.91 -0.16 15.65
C SER A 386 15.02 0.23 14.46
N TYR A 387 14.84 -0.70 13.53
CA TYR A 387 13.98 -0.56 12.35
C TYR A 387 12.91 -1.65 12.39
N THR A 388 11.68 -1.33 11.95
CA THR A 388 10.64 -2.34 11.74
C THR A 388 10.97 -3.25 10.55
N ALA A 389 10.22 -4.34 10.37
CA ALA A 389 10.32 -5.20 9.20
C ALA A 389 9.35 -4.81 8.07
N GLN A 390 8.82 -3.58 8.09
CA GLN A 390 7.85 -3.11 7.09
C GLN A 390 8.47 -3.03 5.69
N ASP A 391 9.70 -2.52 5.55
CA ASP A 391 10.43 -2.48 4.27
C ASP A 391 10.68 -3.89 3.71
N HIS A 392 11.12 -4.82 4.57
CA HIS A 392 11.37 -6.21 4.22
C HIS A 392 10.13 -6.88 3.64
N ALA A 393 8.97 -6.70 4.30
CA ALA A 393 7.71 -7.28 3.86
C ALA A 393 7.13 -6.56 2.64
N GLN A 394 7.26 -5.22 2.56
CA GLN A 394 6.85 -4.42 1.40
C GLN A 394 7.55 -4.91 0.14
N ARG A 395 8.90 -4.93 0.15
CA ARG A 395 9.71 -5.35 -1.00
C ARG A 395 9.46 -6.80 -1.36
N ALA A 396 9.29 -7.66 -0.36
CA ALA A 396 9.08 -9.08 -0.60
C ALA A 396 7.72 -9.43 -1.21
N ILE A 397 6.67 -8.66 -0.90
CA ILE A 397 5.35 -8.81 -1.52
C ILE A 397 5.41 -8.23 -2.94
N SER A 398 5.83 -6.97 -3.13
CA SER A 398 5.88 -6.34 -4.46
C SER A 398 6.74 -7.12 -5.47
N CYS A 399 7.92 -7.62 -5.10
CA CYS A 399 8.74 -8.43 -6.01
C CYS A 399 8.24 -9.89 -6.19
N ALA A 400 7.29 -10.36 -5.37
CA ALA A 400 6.60 -11.64 -5.56
C ALA A 400 5.34 -11.51 -6.43
N ASP A 401 4.70 -10.34 -6.44
CA ASP A 401 3.52 -10.08 -7.28
C ASP A 401 3.94 -9.82 -8.73
N THR A 402 4.86 -8.87 -8.96
CA THR A 402 5.33 -8.51 -10.31
C THR A 402 6.46 -9.41 -10.81
N THR A 403 6.38 -9.76 -12.10
CA THR A 403 7.42 -10.43 -12.89
C THR A 403 8.51 -9.48 -13.40
N GLY A 404 8.35 -8.17 -13.26
CA GLY A 404 9.33 -7.20 -13.77
C GLY A 404 10.66 -7.23 -13.03
N ARG A 405 11.76 -7.18 -13.81
CA ARG A 405 13.14 -7.33 -13.34
C ARG A 405 14.05 -6.36 -14.11
N ALA A 406 13.72 -5.06 -14.07
CA ALA A 406 14.46 -4.03 -14.79
C ALA A 406 15.92 -3.96 -14.31
N THR A 407 16.85 -3.67 -15.22
CA THR A 407 18.29 -3.66 -14.94
C THR A 407 18.85 -2.24 -14.81
N ALA A 408 19.98 -2.09 -14.11
CA ALA A 408 20.74 -0.83 -14.03
C ALA A 408 21.11 -0.28 -15.43
N ALA A 409 21.28 -1.17 -16.41
CA ALA A 409 21.52 -0.78 -17.80
C ALA A 409 20.30 -0.07 -18.41
N GLU A 410 19.10 -0.61 -18.24
CA GLU A 410 17.85 -0.02 -18.74
C GLU A 410 17.47 1.27 -18.01
N VAL A 411 17.76 1.35 -16.70
CA VAL A 411 17.59 2.60 -15.94
C VAL A 411 18.47 3.70 -16.52
N ARG A 412 19.78 3.45 -16.66
CA ARG A 412 20.71 4.43 -17.25
C ARG A 412 20.40 4.78 -18.71
N SER A 413 19.99 3.81 -19.54
CA SER A 413 19.78 4.04 -20.98
C SER A 413 18.40 4.58 -21.34
N ARG A 414 17.41 4.47 -20.44
CA ARG A 414 16.01 4.82 -20.71
C ARG A 414 15.35 5.50 -19.51
N HIS A 415 15.12 4.76 -18.42
CA HIS A 415 14.14 5.20 -17.41
C HIS A 415 14.57 6.42 -16.60
N LEU A 416 15.86 6.62 -16.34
CA LEU A 416 16.35 7.79 -15.61
C LEU A 416 15.97 9.10 -16.32
N ALA A 417 16.08 9.15 -17.65
CA ALA A 417 15.70 10.31 -18.44
C ALA A 417 14.17 10.48 -18.51
N GLU A 418 13.42 9.38 -18.69
CA GLU A 418 11.95 9.37 -18.74
C GLU A 418 11.34 9.88 -17.42
N PHE A 419 11.86 9.42 -16.29
CA PHE A 419 11.33 9.74 -14.96
C PHE A 419 11.76 11.14 -14.50
N THR A 420 13.00 11.55 -14.75
CA THR A 420 13.46 12.93 -14.49
C THR A 420 12.63 13.96 -15.27
N ALA A 421 12.14 13.60 -16.46
CA ALA A 421 11.23 14.44 -17.24
C ALA A 421 9.78 14.49 -16.69
N VAL A 422 9.37 13.53 -15.85
CA VAL A 422 8.09 13.57 -15.11
C VAL A 422 8.24 14.31 -13.78
N SER A 423 9.33 14.09 -13.05
CA SER A 423 9.71 14.84 -11.86
C SER A 423 11.22 14.92 -11.72
N PRO A 424 11.82 16.12 -11.64
CA PRO A 424 13.23 16.28 -11.32
C PRO A 424 13.53 16.07 -9.83
N VAL A 425 12.52 15.87 -8.99
CA VAL A 425 12.65 15.62 -7.54
C VAL A 425 12.55 14.12 -7.23
N PHE A 426 11.46 13.47 -7.69
CA PHE A 426 11.19 12.06 -7.35
C PHE A 426 11.62 11.08 -8.44
N GLY A 427 11.84 11.57 -9.67
CA GLY A 427 12.11 10.75 -10.84
C GLY A 427 13.42 9.94 -10.76
N PRO A 428 14.57 10.55 -10.43
CA PRO A 428 15.83 9.83 -10.31
C PRO A 428 15.77 8.65 -9.33
N TYR A 429 15.16 8.86 -8.15
CA TYR A 429 14.96 7.85 -7.12
C TYR A 429 14.05 6.71 -7.60
N LEU A 430 12.85 7.04 -8.11
CA LEU A 430 11.89 6.04 -8.58
C LEU A 430 12.32 5.32 -9.87
N ALA A 431 13.28 5.87 -10.61
CA ALA A 431 13.95 5.18 -11.71
C ALA A 431 14.98 4.16 -11.22
N TRP A 432 15.83 4.53 -10.25
CA TRP A 432 16.83 3.61 -9.69
C TRP A 432 16.21 2.48 -8.86
N ASP A 433 15.09 2.73 -8.18
CA ASP A 433 14.35 1.72 -7.41
C ASP A 433 13.89 0.53 -8.28
N LEU A 434 13.65 0.74 -9.58
CA LEU A 434 13.35 -0.31 -10.58
C LEU A 434 14.49 -1.34 -10.71
N ALA A 435 15.74 -0.89 -10.62
CA ALA A 435 16.93 -1.71 -10.79
C ALA A 435 17.53 -2.22 -9.47
N GLY A 436 17.00 -1.76 -8.34
CA GLY A 436 17.42 -2.20 -7.01
C GLY A 436 16.82 -3.57 -6.66
N TRP A 437 15.84 -3.55 -5.76
CA TRP A 437 15.45 -4.71 -4.96
C TRP A 437 14.95 -5.91 -5.77
N CYS A 438 14.14 -5.68 -6.80
CA CYS A 438 13.54 -6.79 -7.53
C CYS A 438 14.48 -7.42 -8.56
N ALA A 439 15.52 -6.73 -9.05
CA ALA A 439 16.34 -7.19 -10.19
C ALA A 439 16.94 -8.59 -9.99
N ASP A 440 17.59 -8.82 -8.84
CA ASP A 440 18.18 -10.11 -8.43
C ASP A 440 17.26 -10.91 -7.48
N TRP A 441 15.94 -10.71 -7.52
CA TRP A 441 15.04 -11.31 -6.52
C TRP A 441 15.06 -12.85 -6.56
N PRO A 442 15.26 -13.53 -5.40
CA PRO A 442 15.45 -14.99 -5.32
C PRO A 442 14.18 -15.82 -5.56
N VAL A 443 13.07 -15.17 -5.94
CA VAL A 443 11.75 -15.77 -6.18
C VAL A 443 11.18 -15.17 -7.48
N ALA A 444 10.50 -15.99 -8.28
CA ALA A 444 9.77 -15.53 -9.47
C ALA A 444 8.51 -14.73 -9.06
N GLY A 445 8.17 -13.70 -9.85
CA GLY A 445 6.90 -12.98 -9.73
C GLY A 445 5.70 -13.82 -10.19
N GLU A 446 4.48 -13.41 -9.81
CA GLU A 446 3.23 -14.11 -10.15
C GLU A 446 2.67 -13.67 -11.52
N SER A 447 2.70 -12.38 -11.87
CA SER A 447 2.19 -11.88 -13.17
C SER A 447 2.89 -10.61 -13.68
N GLU A 448 2.53 -10.13 -14.87
CA GLU A 448 2.88 -8.77 -15.30
C GLU A 448 1.98 -7.77 -14.55
N THR A 449 0.68 -7.81 -14.79
CA THR A 449 -0.36 -7.06 -14.04
C THR A 449 -1.23 -7.98 -13.16
N PRO A 450 -1.85 -7.49 -12.08
CA PRO A 450 -2.75 -8.29 -11.24
C PRO A 450 -4.10 -8.59 -11.93
N GLU A 451 -4.57 -9.84 -11.89
CA GLU A 451 -5.92 -10.18 -12.35
C GLU A 451 -6.99 -9.74 -11.33
N VAL A 452 -7.75 -8.69 -11.66
CA VAL A 452 -8.83 -8.13 -10.82
C VAL A 452 -10.24 -8.34 -11.37
N ALA A 453 -10.39 -8.92 -12.57
CA ALA A 453 -11.69 -9.05 -13.24
C ALA A 453 -12.69 -9.91 -12.44
N ALA A 454 -13.66 -9.26 -11.80
CA ALA A 454 -14.51 -9.83 -10.74
C ALA A 454 -15.93 -10.17 -11.22
N LYS A 455 -16.03 -10.76 -12.41
CA LYS A 455 -17.29 -10.89 -13.16
C LYS A 455 -18.35 -11.72 -12.38
N GLY A 456 -19.43 -11.06 -11.96
CA GLY A 456 -20.49 -11.67 -11.15
C GLY A 456 -20.34 -11.46 -9.63
N ALA A 457 -19.39 -10.63 -9.19
CA ALA A 457 -19.38 -10.08 -7.84
C ALA A 457 -20.56 -9.12 -7.60
N ALA A 458 -20.81 -8.79 -6.33
CA ALA A 458 -21.67 -7.66 -5.98
C ALA A 458 -20.95 -6.33 -6.31
N PRO A 459 -21.68 -5.21 -6.51
CA PRO A 459 -21.06 -3.92 -6.81
C PRO A 459 -20.05 -3.50 -5.74
N ILE A 460 -18.88 -3.03 -6.18
CA ILE A 460 -17.71 -2.65 -5.39
C ILE A 460 -17.53 -1.13 -5.51
N LEU A 461 -17.36 -0.42 -4.39
CA LEU A 461 -17.00 1.00 -4.48
C LEU A 461 -15.51 1.14 -4.76
N VAL A 462 -15.18 2.00 -5.71
CA VAL A 462 -13.80 2.30 -6.12
C VAL A 462 -13.60 3.80 -5.95
N VAL A 463 -12.84 4.19 -4.91
CA VAL A 463 -12.77 5.56 -4.40
C VAL A 463 -11.41 6.16 -4.73
N GLY A 464 -11.39 7.28 -5.45
CA GLY A 464 -10.16 7.94 -5.86
C GLY A 464 -10.15 9.43 -5.50
N THR A 465 -9.10 9.88 -4.83
CA THR A 465 -8.83 11.31 -4.56
C THR A 465 -8.10 11.95 -5.74
N THR A 466 -8.51 13.15 -6.16
CA THR A 466 -7.96 13.81 -7.36
C THR A 466 -6.48 14.20 -7.26
N GLY A 467 -6.04 14.59 -6.06
CA GLY A 467 -4.66 14.93 -5.70
C GLY A 467 -3.98 13.84 -4.87
N ASP A 468 -4.28 12.56 -5.12
CA ASP A 468 -3.60 11.44 -4.47
C ASP A 468 -2.16 11.29 -5.00
N PRO A 469 -1.12 11.36 -4.15
CA PRO A 469 0.27 11.29 -4.60
C PRO A 469 0.77 9.87 -4.90
N ALA A 470 0.24 8.86 -4.21
CA ALA A 470 0.77 7.50 -4.24
C ALA A 470 -0.07 6.56 -5.12
N THR A 471 -1.38 6.80 -5.20
CA THR A 471 -2.33 6.12 -6.08
C THR A 471 -3.14 7.13 -6.88
N PRO A 472 -2.57 7.71 -7.95
CA PRO A 472 -3.23 8.76 -8.73
C PRO A 472 -4.61 8.34 -9.24
N TYR A 473 -5.54 9.30 -9.23
CA TYR A 473 -6.95 9.14 -9.55
C TYR A 473 -7.25 8.30 -10.80
N GLU A 474 -6.42 8.38 -11.84
CA GLU A 474 -6.57 7.61 -13.08
C GLU A 474 -6.55 6.08 -12.86
N GLY A 475 -5.89 5.59 -11.80
CA GLY A 475 -5.91 4.19 -11.38
C GLY A 475 -7.26 3.72 -10.81
N ALA A 476 -7.96 4.60 -10.08
CA ALA A 476 -9.32 4.33 -9.59
C ALA A 476 -10.31 4.17 -10.75
N GLN A 477 -10.12 4.91 -11.85
CA GLN A 477 -10.92 4.75 -13.05
C GLN A 477 -10.68 3.38 -13.71
N ARG A 478 -9.40 3.01 -13.90
CA ARG A 478 -9.04 1.71 -14.51
C ARG A 478 -9.47 0.52 -13.67
N MET A 479 -9.34 0.57 -12.34
CA MET A 479 -9.88 -0.46 -11.45
C MET A 479 -11.41 -0.60 -11.58
N ALA A 480 -12.17 0.50 -11.68
CA ALA A 480 -13.61 0.44 -11.84
C ALA A 480 -14.03 -0.23 -13.17
N ASP A 481 -13.27 -0.02 -14.25
CA ASP A 481 -13.50 -0.66 -15.55
C ASP A 481 -13.06 -2.14 -15.55
N GLU A 482 -11.86 -2.45 -15.04
CA GLU A 482 -11.27 -3.81 -15.04
C GLU A 482 -12.00 -4.79 -14.10
N LEU A 483 -12.53 -4.33 -12.96
CA LEU A 483 -13.44 -5.14 -12.12
C LEU A 483 -14.65 -5.67 -12.92
N GLY A 484 -15.04 -4.95 -13.99
CA GLY A 484 -16.03 -5.36 -14.96
C GLY A 484 -17.33 -4.56 -14.89
N ALA A 485 -18.00 -4.47 -16.05
CA ALA A 485 -19.25 -3.71 -16.21
C ALA A 485 -20.33 -4.13 -15.19
N GLY A 486 -20.77 -3.18 -14.35
CA GLY A 486 -21.76 -3.40 -13.29
C GLY A 486 -21.18 -3.90 -11.96
N VAL A 487 -19.86 -4.14 -11.89
CA VAL A 487 -19.15 -4.48 -10.64
C VAL A 487 -18.47 -3.22 -10.09
N GLY A 488 -17.59 -2.57 -10.83
CA GLY A 488 -16.93 -1.34 -10.38
C GLY A 488 -17.88 -0.15 -10.34
N VAL A 489 -17.88 0.58 -9.22
CA VAL A 489 -18.66 1.82 -9.01
C VAL A 489 -17.72 2.91 -8.51
N LEU A 490 -17.31 3.79 -9.43
CA LEU A 490 -16.39 4.89 -9.18
C LEU A 490 -17.03 5.97 -8.29
N VAL A 491 -16.30 6.38 -7.26
CA VAL A 491 -16.60 7.55 -6.42
C VAL A 491 -15.39 8.48 -6.44
N THR A 492 -15.57 9.70 -6.92
CA THR A 492 -14.51 10.72 -7.03
C THR A 492 -14.50 11.58 -5.78
N ASN A 493 -13.37 11.66 -5.09
CA ASN A 493 -13.14 12.64 -4.04
C ASN A 493 -12.32 13.82 -4.61
N LYS A 494 -12.91 15.02 -4.69
CA LYS A 494 -12.17 16.23 -5.12
C LYS A 494 -11.45 16.84 -3.93
N GLY A 495 -10.13 16.70 -3.93
CA GLY A 495 -9.24 17.15 -2.88
C GLY A 495 -7.85 16.54 -3.05
N GLU A 496 -7.05 16.65 -1.99
CA GLU A 496 -5.64 16.27 -1.94
C GLU A 496 -5.42 15.11 -0.96
N GLY A 497 -4.32 14.38 -1.15
CA GLY A 497 -3.87 13.34 -0.23
C GLY A 497 -4.34 11.92 -0.55
N HIS A 498 -3.77 10.98 0.20
CA HIS A 498 -3.89 9.55 -0.04
C HIS A 498 -5.11 8.96 0.69
N GLY A 499 -6.10 8.50 -0.05
CA GLY A 499 -7.39 8.01 0.46
C GLY A 499 -8.44 9.11 0.74
N ALA A 500 -9.67 8.69 1.03
CA ALA A 500 -10.82 9.58 1.14
C ALA A 500 -11.75 9.30 2.34
N TYR A 501 -11.80 8.09 2.90
CA TYR A 501 -12.68 7.81 4.05
C TYR A 501 -12.30 8.65 5.28
N GLY A 502 -13.26 9.41 5.82
CA GLY A 502 -13.04 10.38 6.90
C GLY A 502 -12.66 11.78 6.41
N ASN A 503 -12.19 11.93 5.16
CA ASN A 503 -11.82 13.21 4.55
C ASN A 503 -13.06 13.94 4.02
N GLY A 504 -13.99 14.26 4.93
CA GLY A 504 -15.21 15.02 4.65
C GLY A 504 -16.49 14.16 4.62
N ALA A 505 -17.62 14.81 4.89
CA ALA A 505 -18.91 14.14 5.05
C ALA A 505 -19.40 13.44 3.78
N CYS A 506 -19.33 14.08 2.61
CA CYS A 506 -19.89 13.53 1.37
C CYS A 506 -19.37 12.12 1.03
N VAL A 507 -18.06 11.90 1.12
CA VAL A 507 -17.46 10.60 0.80
C VAL A 507 -17.64 9.60 1.94
N THR A 508 -17.49 10.04 3.20
CA THR A 508 -17.71 9.21 4.40
C THR A 508 -19.15 8.70 4.45
N ASP A 509 -20.16 9.57 4.32
CA ASP A 509 -21.59 9.21 4.30
C ASP A 509 -21.94 8.29 3.11
N THR A 510 -21.24 8.42 1.97
CA THR A 510 -21.43 7.52 0.81
C THR A 510 -20.93 6.12 1.12
N ILE A 511 -19.74 6.01 1.71
CA ILE A 511 -19.12 4.74 2.06
C ILE A 511 -19.88 4.09 3.23
N ASP A 512 -20.28 4.86 4.24
CA ASP A 512 -21.11 4.37 5.37
C ASP A 512 -22.49 3.90 4.90
N ALA A 513 -23.19 4.63 4.01
CA ALA A 513 -24.48 4.18 3.47
C ALA A 513 -24.36 2.88 2.65
N TYR A 514 -23.31 2.75 1.84
CA TYR A 514 -23.02 1.49 1.14
C TYR A 514 -22.69 0.36 2.13
N LEU A 515 -21.75 0.58 3.07
CA LEU A 515 -21.30 -0.43 4.02
C LEU A 515 -22.39 -0.84 5.02
N LEU A 516 -23.25 0.07 5.48
CA LEU A 516 -24.26 -0.19 6.51
C LEU A 516 -25.61 -0.61 5.92
N GLU A 517 -26.06 0.03 4.85
CA GLU A 517 -27.40 -0.14 4.28
C GLU A 517 -27.38 -0.96 2.97
N GLY A 518 -26.27 -0.91 2.22
CA GLY A 518 -26.16 -1.49 0.88
C GLY A 518 -26.53 -0.51 -0.22
N THR A 519 -26.63 0.78 0.10
CA THR A 519 -26.98 1.85 -0.83
C THR A 519 -25.83 2.11 -1.80
N VAL A 520 -25.88 1.52 -2.98
CA VAL A 520 -24.90 1.74 -4.07
C VAL A 520 -25.14 3.14 -4.67
N PRO A 521 -24.13 4.02 -4.75
CA PRO A 521 -24.25 5.33 -5.38
C PRO A 521 -24.31 5.20 -6.90
N ALA A 522 -24.68 6.29 -7.59
CA ALA A 522 -24.48 6.37 -9.04
C ALA A 522 -22.98 6.29 -9.37
N ASN A 523 -22.64 5.53 -10.42
CA ASN A 523 -21.26 5.46 -10.92
C ASN A 523 -20.76 6.85 -11.35
N GLY A 524 -19.55 7.22 -10.94
CA GLY A 524 -19.00 8.57 -11.13
C GLY A 524 -19.54 9.61 -10.14
N LYS A 525 -20.13 9.20 -9.00
CA LYS A 525 -20.53 10.15 -7.95
C LYS A 525 -19.31 10.96 -7.50
N THR A 526 -19.41 12.27 -7.60
CA THR A 526 -18.37 13.21 -7.15
C THR A 526 -18.72 13.79 -5.77
N CYS A 527 -17.72 13.84 -4.91
CA CYS A 527 -17.68 14.62 -3.67
C CYS A 527 -16.63 15.74 -3.76
N SER A 528 -16.79 16.75 -2.90
CA SER A 528 -16.01 17.98 -2.79
C SER A 528 -16.33 18.68 -1.47
#